data_AF-A0AAD5NMA6-F1
#
_entry.id   AF-A0AAD5NMA6-F1
#
_cell.length_a   1.000
_cell.length_b   1.000
_cell.length_c   1.000
_cell.angle_alpha   90.00
_cell.angle_beta   90.00
_cell.angle_gamma   90.00
#
_symmetry.space_group_name_H-M   'P 1'
#
loop_
_entity.id
_entity.type
_entity.pdbx_description
1 polymer ?
#
loop_
_entity_poly.entity_id
_entity_poly.type
_entity_poly.pdbx_seq_one_letter_code
_entity_poly.pdbx_strand_id
1 'polypeptide(L)'
;MVVDLLKKGKLRNCMAICDVSGSMTGTPMEVSVALGVLVSELSDDPWKGKLITFSESPQLQNVEGDDLFSKTEFVRTMPGGMNTDFQKVFDLILQVAVEGNLKPEQMIKRLFVFSDMEFDQASANPWETDYQAIVRKYTEKGYSVTEEVSVVPEIVFWNLRDSRATPVAGNKRVWRL
;
A
#
# COMPACT_ATOMS: atom_id res chain seq x y z
N MET A 1 -20.45 5.15 8.39
CA MET A 1 -18.99 4.97 8.59
C MET A 1 -18.19 5.13 7.28
N VAL A 2 -18.26 4.20 6.32
CA VAL A 2 -17.52 4.32 5.03
C VAL A 2 -17.93 5.57 4.25
N VAL A 3 -19.24 5.81 4.12
CA VAL A 3 -19.79 7.02 3.46
C VAL A 3 -19.30 8.32 4.13
N ASP A 4 -19.11 8.31 5.45
CA ASP A 4 -18.64 9.49 6.18
C ASP A 4 -17.13 9.73 6.02
N LEU A 5 -16.36 8.65 5.89
CA LEU A 5 -14.92 8.71 5.58
C LEU A 5 -14.68 9.18 4.14
N LEU A 6 -15.49 8.72 3.18
CA LEU A 6 -15.49 9.21 1.79
C LEU A 6 -15.74 10.72 1.71
N LYS A 7 -16.70 11.22 2.51
CA LYS A 7 -17.01 12.66 2.60
C LYS A 7 -15.87 13.48 3.21
N LYS A 8 -15.06 12.88 4.10
CA LYS A 8 -13.89 13.54 4.70
C LYS A 8 -12.68 13.58 3.78
N GLY A 9 -12.62 12.76 2.73
CA GLY A 9 -11.62 12.83 1.65
C GLY A 9 -10.17 12.48 2.02
N LYS A 10 -9.86 12.22 3.30
CA LYS A 10 -8.49 12.01 3.78
C LYS A 10 -7.84 10.69 3.37
N LEU A 11 -8.62 9.74 2.86
CA LEU A 11 -8.17 8.41 2.41
C LEU A 11 -8.34 8.19 0.90
N ARG A 12 -8.62 9.25 0.14
CA ARG A 12 -8.70 9.15 -1.32
C ARG A 12 -7.32 8.84 -1.90
N ASN A 13 -7.29 8.00 -2.94
CA ASN A 13 -6.08 7.53 -3.62
C ASN A 13 -5.04 6.94 -2.66
N CYS A 14 -5.50 6.08 -1.76
CA CYS A 14 -4.64 5.27 -0.91
C CYS A 14 -4.64 3.82 -1.39
N MET A 15 -3.56 3.10 -1.13
CA MET A 15 -3.44 1.69 -1.50
C MET A 15 -2.99 0.90 -0.30
N ALA A 16 -3.63 -0.24 -0.05
CA ALA A 16 -3.23 -1.15 1.02
C ALA A 16 -2.29 -2.22 0.47
N ILE A 17 -1.27 -2.55 1.25
CA ILE A 17 -0.44 -3.73 1.12
C ILE A 17 -0.76 -4.63 2.31
N CYS A 18 -1.39 -5.75 2.04
CA CYS A 18 -1.93 -6.63 3.08
C CYS A 18 -1.04 -7.85 3.28
N ASP A 19 -0.50 -7.98 4.49
CA ASP A 19 0.11 -9.21 4.96
C ASP A 19 -0.96 -10.17 5.47
N VAL A 20 -1.00 -11.33 4.83
CA VAL A 20 -1.87 -12.48 5.16
C VAL A 20 -1.03 -13.74 5.35
N SER A 21 0.26 -13.59 5.64
CA SER A 21 1.17 -14.70 5.91
C SER A 21 0.82 -15.42 7.22
N GLY A 22 1.43 -16.59 7.43
CA GLY A 22 1.16 -17.40 8.62
C GLY A 22 1.47 -16.70 9.94
N SER A 23 2.42 -15.76 10.00
CA SER A 23 2.76 -15.01 11.22
C SER A 23 1.63 -14.08 11.66
N MET A 24 0.81 -13.62 10.72
CA MET A 24 -0.35 -12.76 10.95
C MET A 24 -1.52 -13.48 11.63
N THR A 25 -1.49 -14.82 11.75
CA THR A 25 -2.61 -15.63 12.27
C THR A 25 -3.19 -15.07 13.57
N GLY A 26 -4.52 -14.91 13.60
CA GLY A 26 -5.27 -14.31 14.70
C GLY A 26 -5.65 -12.86 14.42
N THR A 27 -5.67 -12.02 15.46
CA THR A 27 -6.08 -10.61 15.37
C THR A 27 -5.29 -9.78 14.35
N PRO A 28 -3.96 -9.92 14.18
CA PRO A 28 -3.23 -9.16 13.17
C PRO A 28 -3.75 -9.38 11.75
N MET A 29 -4.03 -10.62 11.35
CA MET A 29 -4.61 -10.95 10.05
C MET A 29 -6.02 -10.37 9.90
N GLU A 30 -6.85 -10.49 10.94
CA GLU A 30 -8.21 -9.91 10.92
C GLU A 30 -8.17 -8.39 10.70
N VAL A 31 -7.24 -7.69 11.35
CA VAL A 31 -7.04 -6.25 11.20
C VAL A 31 -6.47 -5.91 9.81
N SER A 32 -5.47 -6.64 9.32
CA SER A 32 -4.89 -6.48 7.98
C SER A 32 -5.94 -6.61 6.88
N VAL A 33 -6.77 -7.65 6.97
CA VAL A 33 -7.87 -7.91 6.03
C VAL A 33 -8.92 -6.80 6.10
N ALA A 34 -9.39 -6.45 7.30
CA ALA A 34 -10.44 -5.45 7.49
C ALA A 34 -10.01 -4.06 6.99
N LEU A 35 -8.78 -3.63 7.34
CA LEU A 35 -8.23 -2.35 6.88
C LEU A 35 -7.91 -2.37 5.39
N GLY A 36 -7.45 -3.50 4.84
CA GLY A 36 -7.22 -3.69 3.42
C GLY A 36 -8.48 -3.46 2.58
N VAL A 37 -9.57 -4.14 2.95
CA VAL A 37 -10.88 -3.96 2.31
C VAL A 37 -11.41 -2.54 2.50
N LEU A 38 -11.24 -1.94 3.69
CA LEU A 38 -11.67 -0.57 3.94
C LEU A 38 -10.93 0.43 3.02
N VAL A 39 -9.61 0.33 2.92
CA VAL A 39 -8.79 1.24 2.10
C VAL A 39 -9.13 1.07 0.62
N SER A 40 -9.31 -0.17 0.15
CA SER A 40 -9.65 -0.43 -1.26
C SER A 40 -11.01 0.18 -1.64
N GLU A 41 -12.00 0.14 -0.76
CA GLU A 41 -13.33 0.72 -1.00
C GLU A 41 -13.37 2.25 -0.89
N LEU A 42 -12.47 2.84 -0.11
CA LEU A 42 -12.39 4.29 0.10
C LEU A 42 -11.63 5.04 -1.00
N SER A 43 -10.88 4.32 -1.82
CA SER A 43 -10.15 4.90 -2.94
C SER A 43 -11.04 5.19 -4.14
N ASP A 44 -10.62 6.18 -4.94
CA ASP A 44 -11.29 6.56 -6.17
C ASP A 44 -10.77 5.70 -7.35
N ASP A 45 -11.51 5.66 -8.45
CA ASP A 45 -11.06 5.01 -9.68
C ASP A 45 -9.75 5.66 -10.19
N PRO A 46 -8.78 4.88 -10.72
CA PRO A 46 -8.87 3.45 -11.04
C PRO A 46 -8.49 2.50 -9.89
N TRP A 47 -8.20 3.02 -8.70
CA TRP A 47 -7.66 2.23 -7.58
C TRP A 47 -8.73 1.57 -6.72
N LYS A 48 -9.97 2.02 -6.86
CA LYS A 48 -11.10 1.48 -6.12
C LYS A 48 -11.21 -0.04 -6.26
N GLY A 49 -11.41 -0.69 -5.12
CA GLY A 49 -11.51 -2.15 -5.01
C GLY A 49 -10.18 -2.87 -5.23
N LYS A 50 -9.04 -2.17 -5.25
CA LYS A 50 -7.72 -2.80 -5.42
C LYS A 50 -6.88 -2.74 -4.16
N LEU A 51 -6.02 -3.73 -4.00
CA LEU A 51 -4.97 -3.78 -2.98
C LEU A 51 -3.79 -4.62 -3.50
N ILE A 52 -2.67 -4.60 -2.79
CA ILE A 52 -1.45 -5.30 -3.17
C ILE A 52 -1.12 -6.38 -2.13
N THR A 53 -0.68 -7.55 -2.58
CA THR A 53 -0.22 -8.62 -1.69
C THR A 53 1.13 -8.29 -1.06
N PHE A 54 1.32 -8.58 0.22
CA PHE A 54 2.63 -8.53 0.86
C PHE A 54 3.43 -9.80 0.52
N SER A 55 4.31 -9.70 -0.49
CA SER A 55 5.19 -10.80 -0.92
C SER A 55 6.39 -10.30 -1.73
N GLU A 56 7.42 -11.14 -1.90
CA GLU A 56 8.59 -10.86 -2.77
C GLU A 56 8.20 -10.63 -4.24
N SER A 57 7.05 -11.18 -4.65
CA SER A 57 6.47 -11.00 -5.97
C SER A 57 5.06 -10.43 -5.80
N PRO A 58 4.96 -9.15 -5.41
CA PRO A 58 3.69 -8.53 -5.06
C PRO A 58 2.76 -8.53 -6.28
N GLN A 59 1.45 -8.66 -6.03
CA GLN A 59 0.42 -8.66 -7.06
C GLN A 59 -0.65 -7.63 -6.72
N LEU A 60 -1.08 -6.88 -7.73
CA LEU A 60 -2.25 -6.01 -7.61
C LEU A 60 -3.51 -6.86 -7.78
N GLN A 61 -4.31 -6.96 -6.73
CA GLN A 61 -5.52 -7.76 -6.68
C GLN A 61 -6.76 -6.87 -6.78
N ASN A 62 -7.74 -7.30 -7.58
CA ASN A 62 -9.08 -6.75 -7.54
C ASN A 62 -9.87 -7.55 -6.52
N VAL A 63 -10.33 -6.92 -5.45
CA VAL A 63 -11.10 -7.60 -4.40
C VAL A 63 -12.46 -8.02 -4.98
N GLU A 64 -12.69 -9.33 -5.04
CA GLU A 64 -13.93 -9.92 -5.51
C GLU A 64 -14.88 -10.23 -4.35
N GLY A 65 -16.19 -10.24 -4.64
CA GLY A 65 -17.24 -10.53 -3.66
C GLY A 65 -18.34 -9.46 -3.63
N ASP A 66 -19.57 -9.90 -3.38
CA ASP A 66 -20.77 -9.04 -3.37
C ASP A 66 -21.04 -8.41 -1.99
N ASP A 67 -20.53 -9.04 -0.93
CA ASP A 67 -20.73 -8.61 0.45
C ASP A 67 -19.39 -8.50 1.22
N LEU A 68 -19.45 -7.94 2.43
CA LEU A 68 -18.25 -7.75 3.24
C LEU A 68 -17.56 -9.08 3.55
N PHE A 69 -18.33 -10.14 3.79
CA PHE A 69 -17.80 -11.45 4.17
C PHE A 69 -16.99 -12.06 3.03
N SER A 70 -17.57 -12.16 1.84
CA SER A 70 -16.91 -12.66 0.62
C SER A 70 -15.67 -11.85 0.27
N LYS A 71 -15.70 -10.52 0.40
CA LYS A 71 -14.52 -9.66 0.21
C LYS A 71 -13.43 -9.95 1.22
N THR A 72 -13.78 -10.09 2.50
CA THR A 72 -12.78 -10.41 3.53
C THR A 72 -12.17 -11.80 3.34
N GLU A 73 -12.96 -12.77 2.91
CA GLU A 73 -12.46 -14.12 2.60
C GLU A 73 -11.57 -14.12 1.36
N PHE A 74 -11.93 -13.37 0.32
CA PHE A 74 -11.05 -13.18 -0.85
C PHE A 74 -9.66 -12.70 -0.41
N VAL A 75 -9.59 -11.61 0.37
CA VAL A 75 -8.32 -11.04 0.85
C VAL A 75 -7.57 -12.02 1.74
N ARG A 76 -8.26 -12.76 2.63
CA ARG A 76 -7.64 -13.78 3.50
C ARG A 76 -6.98 -14.91 2.72
N THR A 77 -7.52 -15.26 1.56
CA THR A 77 -7.03 -16.38 0.72
C THR A 77 -5.94 -15.98 -0.28
N MET A 78 -5.58 -14.70 -0.34
CA MET A 78 -4.50 -14.22 -1.21
C MET A 78 -3.15 -14.83 -0.81
N PRO A 79 -2.21 -14.96 -1.76
CA PRO A 79 -0.86 -15.40 -1.44
C PRO A 79 -0.17 -14.38 -0.53
N GLY A 80 0.26 -14.83 0.66
CA GLY A 80 1.15 -14.09 1.57
C GLY A 80 2.61 -14.54 1.43
N GLY A 81 3.55 -13.65 1.72
CA GLY A 81 4.99 -13.94 1.76
C GLY A 81 5.64 -13.55 3.10
N MET A 82 6.95 -13.75 3.21
CA MET A 82 7.73 -13.41 4.43
C MET A 82 8.39 -12.01 4.36
N ASN A 83 8.30 -11.33 3.22
CA ASN A 83 8.85 -10.01 2.97
C ASN A 83 8.10 -9.37 1.79
N THR A 84 8.44 -8.12 1.45
CA THR A 84 7.93 -7.43 0.27
C THR A 84 9.04 -6.73 -0.50
N ASP A 85 8.94 -6.79 -1.82
CA ASP A 85 9.77 -6.00 -2.73
C ASP A 85 9.06 -4.69 -3.09
N PHE A 86 9.43 -3.60 -2.41
CA PHE A 86 8.79 -2.31 -2.61
C PHE A 86 9.02 -1.76 -4.02
N GLN A 87 10.17 -1.98 -4.67
CA GLN A 87 10.35 -1.51 -6.04
C GLN A 87 9.30 -2.10 -6.98
N LYS A 88 8.99 -3.39 -6.85
CA LYS A 88 7.93 -4.05 -7.63
C LYS A 88 6.54 -3.51 -7.30
N VAL A 89 6.26 -3.18 -6.03
CA VAL A 89 5.01 -2.50 -5.64
C VAL A 89 4.86 -1.17 -6.39
N PHE A 90 5.90 -0.32 -6.38
CA PHE A 90 5.86 0.95 -7.09
C PHE A 90 5.82 0.78 -8.62
N ASP A 91 6.42 -0.28 -9.16
CA ASP A 91 6.32 -0.64 -10.57
C ASP A 91 4.88 -0.99 -10.98
N LEU A 92 4.15 -1.75 -10.16
CA LEU A 92 2.72 -2.04 -10.39
C LEU A 92 1.87 -0.77 -10.42
N ILE A 93 2.10 0.14 -9.48
CA ILE A 93 1.39 1.43 -9.42
C ILE A 93 1.74 2.26 -10.66
N LEU A 94 3.02 2.33 -11.04
CA LEU A 94 3.48 3.06 -12.21
C LEU A 94 2.91 2.47 -13.50
N GLN A 95 2.79 1.15 -13.59
CA GLN A 95 2.19 0.46 -14.73
C GLN A 95 0.74 0.91 -14.92
N VAL A 96 -0.10 0.82 -13.88
CA VAL A 96 -1.50 1.29 -13.93
C VAL A 96 -1.57 2.77 -14.29
N ALA A 97 -0.65 3.58 -13.76
CA ALA A 97 -0.59 5.01 -14.06
C ALA A 97 -0.31 5.27 -15.54
N VAL A 98 0.70 4.60 -16.11
CA VAL A 98 1.08 4.76 -17.52
C VAL A 98 -0.02 4.23 -18.45
N GLU A 99 -0.55 3.04 -18.18
CA GLU A 99 -1.61 2.43 -18.99
C GLU A 99 -2.90 3.26 -18.96
N GLY A 100 -3.23 3.83 -17.80
CA GLY A 100 -4.40 4.69 -17.61
C GLY A 100 -4.19 6.16 -17.99
N ASN A 101 -2.97 6.56 -18.39
CA ASN A 101 -2.57 7.96 -18.60
C ASN A 101 -3.02 8.87 -17.44
N LEU A 102 -2.73 8.44 -16.21
CA LEU A 102 -3.26 9.08 -15.01
C LEU A 102 -2.64 10.45 -14.80
N LYS A 103 -3.47 11.40 -14.36
CA LYS A 103 -2.99 12.71 -13.92
C LYS A 103 -2.36 12.61 -12.53
N PRO A 104 -1.44 13.51 -12.15
CA PRO A 104 -0.83 13.55 -10.82
C PRO A 104 -1.84 13.48 -9.67
N GLU A 105 -3.03 14.08 -9.81
CA GLU A 105 -4.05 14.09 -8.77
C GLU A 105 -4.72 12.73 -8.57
N GLN A 106 -4.69 11.88 -9.60
CA GLN A 106 -5.22 10.51 -9.59
C GLN A 106 -4.19 9.50 -9.07
N MET A 107 -2.92 9.88 -8.92
CA MET A 107 -1.88 8.99 -8.41
C MET A 107 -2.13 8.61 -6.95
N ILE A 108 -1.69 7.41 -6.57
CA ILE A 108 -1.69 7.00 -5.17
C ILE A 108 -0.81 7.96 -4.36
N LYS A 109 -1.39 8.52 -3.29
CA LYS A 109 -0.69 9.46 -2.39
C LYS A 109 -0.02 8.73 -1.24
N ARG A 110 -0.62 7.62 -0.80
CA ARG A 110 -0.17 6.87 0.37
C ARG A 110 -0.36 5.38 0.20
N LEU A 111 0.69 4.64 0.55
CA LEU A 111 0.70 3.19 0.70
C LEU A 111 0.62 2.85 2.18
N PHE A 112 -0.41 2.12 2.58
CA PHE A 112 -0.52 1.56 3.93
C PHE A 112 -0.02 0.12 3.90
N VAL A 113 0.99 -0.18 4.71
CA VAL A 113 1.51 -1.55 4.84
C VAL A 113 1.04 -2.10 6.16
N PHE A 114 0.23 -3.15 6.10
CA PHE A 114 -0.33 -3.82 7.27
C PHE A 114 0.37 -5.17 7.45
N SER A 115 1.35 -5.23 8.36
CA SER A 115 2.17 -6.43 8.62
C SER A 115 2.54 -6.50 10.09
N ASP A 116 2.98 -7.66 10.58
CA ASP A 116 3.49 -7.86 11.95
C ASP A 116 5.02 -7.68 12.08
N MET A 117 5.68 -7.25 10.99
CA MET A 117 7.12 -7.03 10.94
C MET A 117 7.50 -5.55 11.08
N GLU A 118 8.78 -5.27 11.35
CA GLU A 118 9.32 -3.91 11.19
C GLU A 118 9.65 -3.65 9.71
N PHE A 119 9.56 -2.39 9.26
CA PHE A 119 9.85 -2.02 7.86
C PHE A 119 11.23 -2.53 7.38
N ASP A 120 12.26 -2.42 8.22
CA ASP A 120 13.62 -2.85 7.86
C ASP A 120 13.75 -4.38 7.72
N GLN A 121 12.84 -5.14 8.33
CA GLN A 121 12.76 -6.61 8.20
C GLN A 121 11.89 -7.01 7.01
N ALA A 122 10.84 -6.24 6.76
CA ALA A 122 9.90 -6.45 5.67
C ALA A 122 10.49 -6.12 4.29
N SER A 123 11.41 -5.15 4.21
CA SER A 123 11.98 -4.68 2.95
C SER A 123 13.09 -5.60 2.44
N ALA A 124 12.97 -6.07 1.19
CA ALA A 124 14.02 -6.88 0.54
C ALA A 124 15.33 -6.10 0.28
N ASN A 125 15.26 -4.76 0.16
CA ASN A 125 16.39 -3.90 -0.17
C ASN A 125 16.48 -2.69 0.78
N PRO A 126 17.63 -2.00 0.86
CA PRO A 126 17.74 -0.71 1.56
C PRO A 126 16.86 0.38 0.93
N TRP A 127 16.05 1.04 1.74
CA TRP A 127 15.06 2.02 1.27
C TRP A 127 15.66 3.20 0.49
N GLU A 128 16.84 3.68 0.87
CA GLU A 128 17.45 4.83 0.18
C GLU A 128 17.76 4.49 -1.29
N THR A 129 18.26 3.28 -1.54
CA THR A 129 18.53 2.76 -2.88
C THR A 129 17.23 2.55 -3.66
N ASP A 130 16.23 1.94 -3.02
CA ASP A 130 14.92 1.72 -3.63
C ASP A 130 14.24 3.03 -4.02
N TYR A 131 14.25 4.01 -3.12
CA TYR A 131 13.59 5.29 -3.35
C TYR A 131 14.22 6.03 -4.53
N GLN A 132 15.55 6.09 -4.64
CA GLN A 132 16.22 6.71 -5.79
C GLN A 132 15.86 6.01 -7.11
N ALA A 133 15.81 4.67 -7.10
CA ALA A 133 15.41 3.90 -8.28
C ALA A 133 13.94 4.16 -8.67
N ILE A 134 13.03 4.24 -7.70
CA ILE A 134 11.61 4.54 -7.90
C ILE A 134 11.44 5.94 -8.51
N VAL A 135 12.10 6.95 -7.94
CA VAL A 135 12.07 8.33 -8.44
C VAL A 135 12.53 8.39 -9.89
N ARG A 136 13.63 7.71 -10.23
CA ARG A 136 14.14 7.64 -11.60
C ARG A 136 13.08 7.04 -12.55
N LYS A 137 12.51 5.88 -12.20
CA LYS A 137 11.51 5.19 -13.04
C LYS A 137 10.27 6.06 -13.29
N TYR A 138 9.75 6.73 -12.27
CA TYR A 138 8.60 7.63 -12.42
C TYR A 138 8.93 8.83 -13.33
N THR A 139 10.10 9.43 -13.14
CA THR A 139 10.57 10.56 -13.95
C THR A 139 10.74 10.18 -15.42
N GLU A 140 11.32 9.01 -15.70
CA GLU A 140 11.46 8.45 -17.06
C GLU A 140 10.12 8.22 -17.76
N LYS A 141 9.05 8.00 -17.00
CA LYS A 141 7.67 7.85 -17.52
C LYS A 141 6.90 9.17 -17.61
N GLY A 142 7.56 10.30 -17.40
CA GLY A 142 6.96 11.63 -17.54
C GLY A 142 6.24 12.13 -16.29
N TYR A 143 6.36 11.43 -15.17
CA TYR A 143 5.79 11.89 -13.91
C TYR A 143 6.80 12.76 -13.15
N SER A 144 6.45 14.02 -12.90
CA SER A 144 7.32 14.95 -12.17
C SER A 144 7.53 14.51 -10.73
N VAL A 145 8.79 14.40 -10.33
CA VAL A 145 9.20 14.18 -8.95
C VAL A 145 10.20 15.27 -8.56
N THR A 146 9.71 16.27 -7.83
CA THR A 146 10.50 17.34 -7.25
C THR A 146 10.29 17.36 -5.73
N GLU A 147 11.04 18.22 -5.03
CA GLU A 147 10.82 18.44 -3.59
C GLU A 147 9.44 19.04 -3.30
N GLU A 148 8.89 19.81 -4.24
CA GLU A 148 7.62 20.53 -4.09
C GLU A 148 6.41 19.70 -4.55
N VAL A 149 6.58 18.88 -5.59
CA VAL A 149 5.53 18.04 -6.18
C VAL A 149 6.10 16.66 -6.44
N SER A 150 5.61 15.68 -5.70
CA SER A 150 5.98 14.29 -5.91
C SER A 150 4.74 13.42 -6.00
N VAL A 151 4.62 12.69 -7.10
CA VAL A 151 3.60 11.68 -7.30
C VAL A 151 3.98 10.31 -6.73
N VAL A 152 5.18 10.18 -6.16
CA VAL A 152 5.64 8.93 -5.54
C VAL A 152 4.93 8.81 -4.18
N PRO A 153 4.15 7.73 -3.97
CA PRO A 153 3.44 7.52 -2.71
C PRO A 153 4.33 7.60 -1.46
N GLU A 154 3.79 8.19 -0.38
CA GLU A 154 4.34 8.02 0.96
C GLU A 154 4.04 6.61 1.48
N ILE A 155 4.96 5.99 2.21
CA ILE A 155 4.69 4.72 2.89
C ILE A 155 4.31 5.01 4.34
N VAL A 156 3.20 4.44 4.78
CA VAL A 156 2.80 4.34 6.18
C VAL A 156 2.80 2.87 6.54
N PHE A 157 3.82 2.46 7.30
CA PHE A 157 3.98 1.11 7.79
C PHE A 157 3.31 0.99 9.14
N TRP A 158 2.34 0.09 9.28
CA TRP A 158 1.63 -0.17 10.52
C TRP A 158 1.99 -1.58 10.98
N ASN A 159 2.74 -1.66 12.08
CA ASN A 159 3.02 -2.94 12.72
C ASN A 159 1.77 -3.39 13.52
N LEU A 160 1.14 -4.48 13.07
CA LEU A 160 -0.09 -5.03 13.65
C LEU A 160 0.17 -5.95 14.85
N ARG A 161 1.43 -6.12 15.23
CA ARG A 161 1.86 -6.80 16.44
C ARG A 161 2.58 -5.80 17.35
N ASP A 162 2.66 -6.11 18.64
CA ASP A 162 3.26 -5.24 19.65
C ASP A 162 4.65 -4.76 19.20
N SER A 163 4.77 -3.46 18.93
CA SER A 163 5.97 -2.84 18.40
C SER A 163 6.48 -1.78 19.38
N ARG A 164 7.79 -1.64 19.46
CA ARG A 164 8.43 -0.52 20.16
C ARG A 164 8.64 0.67 19.21
N ALA A 165 8.02 0.66 18.03
CA ALA A 165 8.27 1.65 17.00
C ALA A 165 7.81 3.03 17.46
N THR A 166 8.72 4.01 17.39
CA THR A 166 8.41 5.42 17.56
C THR A 166 8.13 6.06 16.20
N PRO A 167 7.23 7.04 16.11
CA PRO A 167 7.00 7.77 14.88
C PRO A 167 8.32 8.33 14.34
N VAL A 168 8.68 7.96 13.12
CA VAL A 168 9.88 8.52 12.47
C VAL A 168 9.62 9.99 12.17
N ALA A 169 10.54 10.87 12.58
CA ALA A 169 10.46 12.30 12.32
C ALA A 169 10.31 12.58 10.81
N GLY A 170 9.45 13.55 10.46
CA GLY A 170 8.89 13.78 9.13
C GLY A 170 9.83 14.18 7.98
N ASN A 171 11.12 13.92 8.09
CA ASN A 171 12.10 14.10 7.02
C ASN A 171 12.34 12.80 6.22
N LYS A 172 11.61 11.71 6.50
CA LYS A 172 11.69 10.44 5.76
C LYS A 172 10.32 10.09 5.20
N ARG A 173 10.25 9.67 3.93
CA ARG A 173 9.00 9.28 3.22
C ARG A 173 8.40 7.93 3.65
N VAL A 174 8.87 7.40 4.78
CA VAL A 174 8.37 6.19 5.42
C VAL A 174 8.02 6.55 6.86
N TRP A 175 6.75 6.41 7.19
CA TRP A 175 6.20 6.60 8.52
C TRP A 175 5.98 5.23 9.16
N ARG A 176 6.36 5.06 10.43
CA ARG A 176 6.11 3.84 11.20
C ARG A 176 5.07 4.16 12.27
N LEU A 177 4.00 3.37 12.30
CA LEU A 177 2.88 3.46 13.23
C LEU A 177 2.65 2.13 13.95
#